data_AF-A0A7V8YLM0-F1
#
_entry.id   AF-A0A7V8YLM0-F1
#
_cell.length_a   1.000
_cell.length_b   1.000
_cell.length_c   1.000
_cell.angle_alpha   90.00
_cell.angle_beta   90.00
_cell.angle_gamma   90.00
#
_symmetry.space_group_name_H-M   'P 1'
#
loop_
_entity.id
_entity.type
_entity.pdbx_description
1 polymer ?
#
loop_
_entity_poly.entity_id
_entity_poly.type
_entity_poly.pdbx_seq_one_letter_code
_entity_poly.pdbx_strand_id
1 'polypeptide(L)'
;MRERYDEISGKGAEVVAVGTGDERYAARFVEDEKVPFPVLVDDDSAAARAAAVKRATPWGLFSPRSFPGARRARRAGYRIHKSGRRVTQLGATFVVGPGDTVRYEHVDAHTADHAPLDEVFAALD
;
A
#
# COMPACT_ATOMS: atom_id res chain seq x y z
N MET A 1 -1.46 8.71 -0.57
CA MET A 1 -2.44 8.38 -1.63
C MET A 1 -3.77 9.09 -1.41
N ARG A 2 -4.63 8.70 -0.46
CA ARG A 2 -5.97 9.32 -0.23
C ARG A 2 -5.95 10.85 -0.20
N GLU A 3 -5.10 11.45 0.63
CA GLU A 3 -5.04 12.91 0.83
C GLU A 3 -4.62 13.70 -0.42
N ARG A 4 -3.95 13.05 -1.38
CA ARG A 4 -3.49 13.67 -2.63
C ARG A 4 -4.12 13.02 -3.87
N TYR A 5 -5.25 12.34 -3.71
CA TYR A 5 -5.87 11.60 -4.81
C TYR A 5 -6.25 12.51 -5.98
N ASP A 6 -6.85 13.66 -5.70
CA ASP A 6 -7.26 14.63 -6.73
C ASP A 6 -6.09 15.17 -7.55
N GLU A 7 -4.90 15.24 -6.94
CA GLU A 7 -3.68 15.66 -7.63
C GLU A 7 -3.13 14.55 -8.55
N ILE A 8 -3.23 13.28 -8.12
CA ILE A 8 -2.86 12.12 -8.92
C ILE A 8 -3.81 11.99 -10.12
N SER A 9 -5.12 12.08 -9.88
CA SER A 9 -6.14 11.98 -10.92
C SER A 9 -6.12 13.17 -11.87
N GLY A 10 -5.80 14.37 -11.38
CA GLY A 10 -5.58 15.56 -12.21
C GLY A 10 -4.40 15.44 -13.19
N LYS A 11 -3.43 14.56 -12.90
CA LYS A 11 -2.33 14.19 -13.82
C LYS A 11 -2.70 13.08 -14.81
N GLY A 12 -3.95 12.60 -14.81
CA GLY A 12 -4.43 11.53 -15.70
C GLY A 12 -4.08 10.12 -15.22
N ALA A 13 -3.64 9.97 -13.97
CA ALA A 13 -3.35 8.68 -13.37
C ALA A 13 -4.49 8.20 -12.47
N GLU A 14 -4.63 6.88 -12.31
CA GLU A 14 -5.59 6.27 -11.40
C GLU A 14 -4.85 5.57 -10.24
N VAL A 15 -5.42 5.60 -9.04
CA VAL A 15 -4.90 4.86 -7.90
C VAL A 15 -5.69 3.58 -7.77
N VAL A 16 -5.02 2.45 -7.60
CA VAL A 16 -5.68 1.18 -7.25
C VAL A 16 -4.97 0.58 -6.07
N ALA A 17 -5.70 0.32 -4.99
CA ALA A 17 -5.17 -0.42 -3.86
C ALA A 17 -5.45 -1.91 -4.04
N VAL A 18 -4.44 -2.75 -3.87
CA VAL A 18 -4.58 -4.21 -3.94
C VAL A 18 -4.24 -4.80 -2.57
N GLY A 19 -5.22 -5.41 -1.91
CA GLY A 19 -5.06 -6.00 -0.59
C GLY A 19 -5.12 -7.53 -0.64
N THR A 20 -4.23 -8.21 0.08
CA THR A 20 -4.26 -9.69 0.24
C THR A 20 -5.19 -10.15 1.37
N GLY A 21 -6.18 -9.33 1.72
CA GLY A 21 -7.21 -9.64 2.71
C GLY A 21 -8.35 -10.44 2.10
N ASP A 22 -9.48 -10.53 2.81
CA ASP A 22 -10.74 -10.99 2.22
C ASP A 22 -11.66 -9.79 1.89
N GLU A 23 -12.72 -10.06 1.13
CA GLU A 23 -13.68 -9.04 0.69
C GLU A 23 -14.33 -8.28 1.86
N ARG A 24 -14.59 -8.96 2.98
CA ARG A 24 -15.16 -8.31 4.17
C ARG A 24 -14.19 -7.29 4.76
N TYR A 25 -12.89 -7.59 4.81
CA TYR A 25 -11.88 -6.62 5.25
C TYR A 25 -11.74 -5.45 4.27
N ALA A 26 -11.77 -5.71 2.96
CA ALA A 26 -11.70 -4.66 1.95
C ALA A 26 -12.92 -3.73 2.02
N ALA A 27 -14.13 -4.27 2.12
CA ALA A 27 -15.36 -3.49 2.26
C ALA A 27 -15.32 -2.58 3.49
N ARG A 28 -14.88 -3.13 4.63
CA ARG A 28 -14.71 -2.36 5.85
C ARG A 28 -13.64 -1.27 5.71
N PHE A 29 -12.52 -1.55 5.06
CA PHE A 29 -11.48 -0.55 4.80
C PHE A 29 -12.04 0.60 3.96
N VAL A 30 -12.82 0.31 2.93
CA VAL A 30 -13.47 1.35 2.10
C VAL A 30 -14.46 2.18 2.93
N GLU A 31 -15.27 1.55 3.77
CA GLU A 31 -16.24 2.23 4.64
C GLU A 31 -15.56 3.11 5.70
N ASP A 32 -14.57 2.57 6.41
CA ASP A 32 -13.88 3.22 7.52
C ASP A 32 -12.94 4.34 7.02
N GLU A 33 -12.17 4.08 5.96
CA GLU A 33 -11.14 5.01 5.47
C GLU A 33 -11.63 5.92 4.34
N LYS A 34 -12.84 5.68 3.80
CA LYS A 34 -13.49 6.49 2.75
C LYS A 34 -12.55 6.81 1.60
N VAL A 35 -11.85 5.78 1.12
CA VAL A 35 -10.88 5.95 0.02
C VAL A 35 -11.60 6.31 -1.28
N PRO A 36 -11.10 7.27 -2.07
CA PRO A 36 -11.74 7.72 -3.29
C PRO A 36 -11.39 6.85 -4.52
N PHE A 37 -10.68 5.75 -4.32
CA PHE A 37 -10.14 4.90 -5.37
C PHE A 37 -10.56 3.43 -5.19
N PRO A 38 -10.52 2.62 -6.27
CA PRO A 38 -10.82 1.19 -6.21
C PRO A 38 -9.90 0.41 -5.25
N VAL A 39 -10.49 -0.57 -4.57
CA VAL A 39 -9.78 -1.54 -3.74
C VAL A 39 -10.05 -2.94 -4.28
N LEU A 40 -9.00 -3.62 -4.74
CA LEU A 40 -9.05 -4.98 -5.25
C LEU A 40 -8.58 -5.97 -4.17
N VAL A 41 -9.16 -7.17 -4.21
CA VAL A 41 -8.81 -8.27 -3.29
C VAL A 41 -7.98 -9.30 -4.05
N ASP A 42 -6.75 -9.50 -3.59
CA ASP A 42 -5.81 -10.52 -4.10
C ASP A 42 -5.79 -11.73 -3.15
N ASP A 43 -6.88 -12.50 -3.15
CA ASP A 43 -7.09 -13.61 -2.21
C ASP A 43 -6.00 -14.69 -2.37
N ASP A 44 -5.68 -15.02 -3.62
CA ASP A 44 -4.64 -15.98 -3.97
C ASP A 44 -3.21 -15.44 -3.80
N SER A 45 -3.03 -14.14 -3.56
CA SER A 45 -1.74 -13.45 -3.52
C SER A 45 -0.97 -13.49 -4.86
N ALA A 46 -1.69 -13.57 -5.98
CA ALA A 46 -1.10 -13.60 -7.31
C ALA A 46 -0.41 -12.27 -7.64
N ALA A 47 -1.07 -11.15 -7.37
CA ALA A 47 -0.50 -9.82 -7.60
C ALA A 47 0.70 -9.57 -6.66
N ALA A 48 0.57 -9.91 -5.37
CA ALA A 48 1.67 -9.79 -4.43
C ALA A 48 2.90 -10.64 -4.80
N ARG A 49 2.70 -11.85 -5.36
CA ARG A 49 3.80 -12.68 -5.87
C ARG A 49 4.40 -12.13 -7.16
N ALA A 50 3.58 -11.64 -8.09
CA ALA A 50 4.04 -11.03 -9.35
C ALA A 50 4.91 -9.80 -9.09
N ALA A 51 4.54 -8.99 -8.10
CA ALA A 51 5.29 -7.83 -7.63
C ALA A 51 6.50 -8.17 -6.74
N ALA A 52 6.88 -9.46 -6.64
CA ALA A 52 7.99 -9.95 -5.81
C ALA A 52 7.98 -9.44 -4.36
N VAL A 53 6.78 -9.17 -3.82
CA VAL A 53 6.65 -8.49 -2.52
C VAL A 53 7.09 -9.42 -1.40
N LYS A 54 8.09 -8.97 -0.65
CA LYS A 54 8.71 -9.74 0.42
C LYS A 54 7.73 -10.00 1.56
N ARG A 55 7.90 -11.13 2.23
CA ARG A 55 7.26 -11.37 3.53
C ARG A 55 8.23 -10.99 4.63
N ALA A 56 7.80 -10.15 5.56
CA ALA A 56 8.50 -9.96 6.81
C ALA A 56 8.52 -11.26 7.62
N THR A 57 9.56 -11.45 8.42
CA THR A 57 9.52 -12.46 9.48
C THR A 57 8.58 -11.99 10.58
N PRO A 58 7.93 -12.89 11.34
CA PRO A 58 7.09 -12.49 12.48
C PRO A 58 7.81 -11.56 13.47
N TRP A 59 9.12 -11.79 13.68
CA TRP A 59 10.00 -10.91 14.47
C TRP A 59 10.29 -9.57 13.79
N GLY A 60 10.39 -9.56 12.45
CA GLY A 60 10.57 -8.37 11.63
C GLY A 60 9.40 -7.37 11.73
N LEU A 61 8.21 -7.82 12.11
CA LEU A 61 7.08 -6.92 12.41
C LEU A 61 7.35 -6.00 13.61
N PHE A 62 8.18 -6.44 14.56
CA PHE A 62 8.61 -5.68 15.73
C PHE A 62 10.01 -5.05 15.57
N SER A 63 10.49 -4.94 14.33
CA SER A 63 11.80 -4.37 14.04
C SER A 63 11.94 -2.96 14.63
N PRO A 64 13.08 -2.63 15.26
CA PRO A 64 13.34 -1.29 15.75
C PRO A 64 13.18 -0.19 14.69
N ARG A 65 13.42 -0.54 13.42
CA ARG A 65 13.31 0.35 12.27
C ARG A 65 11.87 0.80 12.00
N SER A 66 10.88 0.01 12.42
CA SER A 66 9.45 0.32 12.23
C SER A 66 8.87 1.25 13.30
N PHE A 67 9.52 1.43 14.47
CA PHE A 67 8.99 2.23 15.58
C PHE A 67 8.73 3.71 15.23
N PRO A 68 9.63 4.44 14.54
CA PRO A 68 9.39 5.84 14.21
C PRO A 68 8.17 6.01 13.33
N GLY A 69 7.98 5.14 12.32
CA GLY A 69 6.82 5.18 11.44
C GLY A 69 5.52 4.78 12.15
N ALA A 70 5.55 3.76 13.00
CA ALA A 70 4.40 3.39 13.84
C ALA A 70 3.96 4.55 14.77
N ARG A 71 4.91 5.31 15.32
CA ARG A 71 4.63 6.53 16.10
C ARG A 71 4.04 7.64 15.26
N ARG A 72 4.56 7.88 14.04
CA ARG A 72 4.00 8.88 13.10
C ARG A 72 2.56 8.53 12.72
N ALA A 73 2.31 7.29 12.32
CA ALA A 73 0.97 6.81 11.95
C ALA A 73 -0.04 7.00 13.10
N ARG A 74 0.33 6.60 14.33
CA ARG A 74 -0.52 6.81 15.51
C ARG A 74 -0.81 8.28 15.79
N ARG A 75 0.19 9.17 15.65
CA ARG A 75 0.00 10.62 15.84
C ARG A 75 -0.93 11.23 14.80
N ALA A 76 -0.91 10.70 13.57
CA ALA A 76 -1.81 11.09 12.50
C ALA A 76 -3.21 10.44 12.59
N GLY A 77 -3.50 9.70 13.68
CA GLY A 77 -4.82 9.11 13.93
C GLY A 77 -5.04 7.74 13.29
N TYR A 78 -4.08 7.21 12.53
CA TYR A 78 -4.19 5.89 11.92
C TYR A 78 -4.15 4.79 12.99
N ARG A 79 -5.08 3.82 12.87
CA ARG A 79 -5.19 2.68 13.80
C ARG A 79 -5.10 1.37 13.01
N ILE A 80 -4.22 0.48 13.47
CA ILE A 80 -4.19 -0.89 12.97
C ILE A 80 -5.43 -1.58 13.55
N HIS A 81 -6.40 -1.88 12.70
CA HIS A 81 -7.59 -2.66 13.06
C HIS A 81 -7.25 -4.16 13.10
N LYS A 82 -8.24 -5.03 12.90
CA LYS A 82 -8.03 -6.48 12.84
C LYS A 82 -7.04 -6.83 11.73
N SER A 83 -6.03 -7.59 12.09
CA SER A 83 -5.09 -8.21 11.16
C SER A 83 -5.78 -9.22 10.25
N GLY A 84 -5.60 -9.07 8.93
CA GLY A 84 -6.02 -10.05 7.93
C GLY A 84 -5.16 -11.34 7.96
N ARG A 85 -5.44 -12.28 7.05
CA ARG A 85 -4.78 -13.60 7.03
C ARG A 85 -3.26 -13.57 6.79
N ARG A 86 -2.73 -12.50 6.19
CA ARG A 86 -1.32 -12.40 5.75
C ARG A 86 -0.61 -11.21 6.36
N VAL A 87 -0.54 -11.17 7.69
CA VAL A 87 0.04 -10.06 8.48
C VAL A 87 1.53 -9.78 8.21
N THR A 88 2.24 -10.74 7.63
CA THR A 88 3.66 -10.61 7.29
C THR A 88 3.90 -10.15 5.87
N GLN A 89 2.86 -10.03 5.04
CA GLN A 89 3.01 -9.52 3.69
C GLN A 89 3.38 -8.04 3.77
N LEU A 90 4.54 -7.66 3.21
CA LEU A 90 4.92 -6.24 3.10
C LEU A 90 4.11 -5.57 1.98
N GLY A 91 4.18 -4.24 1.94
CA GLY A 91 3.59 -3.45 0.85
C GLY A 91 4.57 -3.27 -0.30
N ALA A 92 4.04 -2.76 -1.40
CA ALA A 92 4.81 -2.21 -2.50
C ALA A 92 3.96 -1.15 -3.21
N THR A 93 4.63 -0.21 -3.88
CA THR A 93 4.01 0.82 -4.71
C THR A 93 4.64 0.79 -6.10
N PHE A 94 3.79 0.80 -7.11
CA PHE A 94 4.21 0.83 -8.51
C PHE A 94 3.53 1.99 -9.24
N VAL A 95 4.22 2.58 -10.20
CA VAL A 95 3.60 3.41 -11.24
C VAL A 95 3.72 2.64 -12.55
N VAL A 96 2.57 2.23 -13.09
CA VAL A 96 2.48 1.51 -14.35
C VAL A 96 2.05 2.50 -15.43
N GLY A 97 2.90 2.71 -16.43
CA GLY A 97 2.62 3.54 -17.59
C GLY A 97 1.83 2.77 -18.66
N PRO A 98 1.59 3.40 -19.82
CA PRO A 98 0.90 2.75 -20.94
C PRO A 98 1.59 1.43 -21.38
N GLY A 99 0.77 0.42 -21.70
CA GLY A 99 1.25 -0.92 -22.03
C GLY A 99 1.75 -1.67 -20.78
N ASP A 100 2.88 -2.36 -20.91
CA ASP A 100 3.47 -3.18 -19.85
C ASP A 100 4.68 -2.50 -19.17
N THR A 101 4.74 -1.16 -19.19
CA THR A 101 5.91 -0.41 -18.71
C THR A 101 5.76 -0.01 -17.24
N VAL A 102 6.66 -0.48 -16.38
CA VAL A 102 6.78 0.00 -15.00
C VAL A 102 7.71 1.21 -14.99
N ARG A 103 7.18 2.39 -14.60
CA ARG A 103 7.93 3.64 -14.50
C ARG A 103 8.58 3.84 -13.12
N TYR A 104 7.97 3.27 -12.09
CA TYR A 104 8.46 3.33 -10.72
C TYR A 104 8.08 2.07 -9.95
N GLU A 105 8.98 1.63 -9.09
CA GLU A 105 8.80 0.50 -8.17
C GLU A 105 9.43 0.84 -6.83
N HIS A 106 8.66 0.61 -5.76
CA HIS A 106 9.16 0.61 -4.38
C HIS A 106 8.57 -0.59 -3.65
N VAL A 107 9.43 -1.54 -3.29
CA VAL A 107 9.04 -2.68 -2.43
C VAL A 107 9.46 -2.37 -1.01
N ASP A 108 8.48 -2.34 -0.09
CA ASP A 108 8.71 -1.97 1.30
C ASP A 108 9.76 -2.91 1.94
N ALA A 109 10.81 -2.33 2.52
CA ALA A 109 11.83 -3.09 3.24
C ALA A 109 11.33 -3.58 4.62
N HIS A 110 10.34 -2.90 5.20
CA HIS A 110 9.70 -3.24 6.46
C HIS A 110 8.31 -2.57 6.58
N THR A 111 7.54 -2.91 7.61
CA THR A 111 6.12 -2.49 7.77
C THR A 111 5.86 -0.98 7.82
N ALA A 112 6.88 -0.16 8.07
CA ALA A 112 6.77 1.29 8.11
C ALA A 112 7.56 2.00 7.00
N ASP A 113 8.13 1.22 6.08
CA ASP A 113 8.77 1.73 4.86
C ASP A 113 7.65 1.81 3.83
N HIS A 114 7.46 2.97 3.23
CA HIS A 114 6.44 3.20 2.22
C HIS A 114 7.03 4.16 1.19
N ALA A 115 6.63 4.00 -0.07
CA ALA A 115 7.08 4.85 -1.16
C ALA A 115 6.92 6.34 -0.83
N PRO A 116 7.98 7.16 -0.98
CA PRO A 116 7.88 8.60 -0.88
C PRO A 116 6.90 9.13 -1.94
N LEU A 117 5.87 9.86 -1.52
CA LEU A 117 4.85 10.34 -2.46
C LEU A 117 5.47 11.21 -3.56
N ASP A 118 6.43 12.08 -3.24
CA ASP A 118 7.02 12.97 -4.23
C ASP A 118 7.74 12.20 -5.37
N GLU A 119 8.31 11.02 -5.08
CA GLU A 119 8.88 10.13 -6.10
C GLU A 119 7.80 9.48 -6.96
N VAL A 120 6.70 9.02 -6.35
CA VAL A 120 5.54 8.49 -7.08
C VAL A 120 4.98 9.55 -8.02
N PHE A 121 4.83 10.79 -7.56
CA PHE A 121 4.34 11.90 -8.37
C PHE A 121 5.26 12.26 -9.52
N ALA A 122 6.58 12.26 -9.30
CA ALA A 122 7.56 12.50 -10.36
C ALA A 122 7.52 11.44 -11.47
N ALA A 123 7.09 10.21 -11.14
CA ALA A 123 6.96 9.13 -12.12
C ALA A 123 5.64 9.16 -12.93
N LEU A 124 4.71 10.06 -12.59
CA LEU A 124 3.44 10.25 -13.32
C LEU A 124 3.61 11.10 -14.59
N ASP A 125 4.66 11.91 -14.66
CA ASP A 125 4.99 12.73 -15.84
C ASP A 125 5.65 11.86 -16.94
#